data_AF-A0A6I3FGV2-F1
#
_entry.id   AF-A0A6I3FGV2-F1
#
_cell.length_a   1.000
_cell.length_b   1.000
_cell.length_c   1.000
_cell.angle_alpha   90.00
_cell.angle_beta   90.00
_cell.angle_gamma   90.00
#
_symmetry.space_group_name_H-M   'P 1'
#
loop_
_entity.id
_entity.type
_entity.pdbx_description
1 polymer ?
#
loop_
_entity_poly.entity_id
_entity_poly.type
_entity_poly.pdbx_seq_one_letter_code
_entity_poly.pdbx_strand_id
1 'polypeptide(L)'
;MKFLVLSSGSVTGSVTDFGLAEAGHQVVRCRDVGAPAFSCRGIETGDCPLDAGDVDAALLVGGGDPEIGNEVGEDGARCVLRRHVPLVVAGLEDDSLLNSWASAVLAGVGAED
;
A
#
# COMPACT_ATOMS: atom_id res chain seq x y z
N MET A 1 -14.74 -2.22 6.36
CA MET A 1 -13.99 -1.12 5.73
C MET A 1 -13.37 -1.62 4.45
N LYS A 2 -13.16 -0.75 3.48
CA LYS A 2 -12.48 -1.00 2.22
C LYS A 2 -11.10 -0.36 2.25
N PHE A 3 -10.07 -1.18 2.11
CA PHE A 3 -8.68 -0.75 2.14
C PHE A 3 -8.04 -0.84 0.76
N LEU A 4 -7.25 0.18 0.44
CA LEU A 4 -6.32 0.13 -0.69
C LEU A 4 -4.94 -0.30 -0.20
N VAL A 5 -4.45 -1.45 -0.64
CA VAL A 5 -3.09 -1.92 -0.32
C VAL A 5 -2.12 -1.48 -1.42
N LEU A 6 -1.09 -0.77 -0.98
CA LEU A 6 0.06 -0.30 -1.76
C LEU A 6 1.28 -1.04 -1.23
N SER A 7 1.81 -1.98 -1.99
CA SER A 7 3.00 -2.75 -1.61
C SER A 7 3.98 -2.76 -2.76
N SER A 8 5.27 -2.66 -2.50
CA SER A 8 6.34 -2.85 -3.50
C SER A 8 6.57 -4.33 -3.82
N GLY A 9 6.45 -5.22 -2.81
CA GLY A 9 6.64 -6.67 -2.94
C GLY A 9 5.34 -7.49 -3.04
N SER A 10 5.38 -8.59 -3.79
CA SER A 10 4.23 -9.49 -4.00
C SER A 10 3.86 -10.30 -2.74
N VAL A 11 4.86 -10.70 -1.94
CA VAL A 11 4.65 -11.51 -0.72
C VAL A 11 4.01 -10.67 0.38
N THR A 12 4.62 -9.52 0.72
CA THR A 12 4.14 -8.61 1.77
C THR A 12 2.74 -8.07 1.48
N GLY A 13 2.47 -7.72 0.22
CA GLY A 13 1.13 -7.37 -0.22
C GLY A 13 0.15 -8.50 0.06
N SER A 14 0.46 -9.72 -0.39
CA SER A 14 -0.42 -10.88 -0.23
C SER A 14 -0.74 -11.21 1.23
N VAL A 15 0.24 -11.14 2.14
CA VAL A 15 0.02 -11.39 3.58
C VAL A 15 -0.89 -10.32 4.18
N THR A 16 -0.67 -9.05 3.84
CA THR A 16 -1.51 -7.94 4.30
C THR A 16 -2.94 -8.10 3.80
N ASP A 17 -3.10 -8.45 2.53
CA ASP A 17 -4.41 -8.65 1.92
C ASP A 17 -5.18 -9.78 2.60
N PHE A 18 -4.48 -10.88 2.90
CA PHE A 18 -5.07 -12.02 3.60
C PHE A 18 -5.52 -11.65 5.01
N GLY A 19 -4.66 -10.98 5.81
CA GLY A 19 -5.02 -10.56 7.15
C GLY A 19 -6.21 -9.59 7.20
N LEU A 20 -6.27 -8.62 6.27
CA LEU A 20 -7.41 -7.71 6.15
C LEU A 20 -8.69 -8.45 5.74
N ALA A 21 -8.59 -9.39 4.80
CA ALA A 21 -9.74 -10.19 4.37
C ALA A 21 -10.26 -11.10 5.50
N GLU A 22 -9.39 -11.76 6.27
CA GLU A 22 -9.78 -12.56 7.44
C GLU A 22 -10.46 -11.72 8.52
N ALA A 23 -10.03 -10.46 8.69
CA ALA A 23 -10.69 -9.50 9.57
C ALA A 23 -12.05 -8.98 9.04
N GLY A 24 -12.52 -9.45 7.87
CA GLY A 24 -13.78 -9.05 7.28
C GLY A 24 -13.73 -7.71 6.54
N HIS A 25 -12.55 -7.28 6.11
CA HIS A 25 -12.37 -6.06 5.33
C HIS A 25 -12.29 -6.35 3.83
N GLN A 26 -12.73 -5.38 3.02
CA GLN A 26 -12.57 -5.44 1.57
C GLN A 26 -11.20 -4.91 1.19
N VAL A 27 -10.52 -5.60 0.28
CA VAL A 27 -9.19 -5.20 -0.18
C VAL A 27 -9.24 -4.90 -1.67
N VAL A 28 -8.78 -3.70 -2.03
CA VAL A 28 -8.48 -3.31 -3.40
C VAL A 28 -7.00 -3.00 -3.52
N ARG A 29 -6.47 -3.12 -4.74
CA ARG A 29 -5.05 -2.94 -5.02
C ARG A 29 -4.84 -1.98 -6.17
N CYS A 30 -3.72 -1.27 -6.15
CA CYS A 30 -3.26 -0.50 -7.29
C CYS A 30 -2.64 -1.39 -8.38
N ARG A 31 -2.29 -2.65 -8.08
CA ARG A 31 -1.72 -3.62 -9.01
C ARG A 31 -2.35 -4.99 -8.81
N ASP A 32 -2.36 -5.80 -9.87
CA ASP A 32 -2.74 -7.20 -9.74
C ASP A 32 -1.64 -8.00 -9.01
N VAL A 33 -2.05 -9.07 -8.33
CA VAL A 33 -1.13 -9.94 -7.60
C VAL A 33 -0.18 -10.59 -8.60
N GLY A 34 1.13 -10.42 -8.39
CA GLY A 34 2.17 -10.98 -9.25
C GLY A 34 2.49 -10.15 -10.51
N ALA A 35 1.84 -9.01 -10.70
CA ALA A 35 2.20 -8.07 -11.77
C ALA A 35 3.61 -7.46 -11.53
N PRO A 36 4.36 -7.13 -12.60
CA PRO A 36 5.66 -6.46 -12.47
C PRO A 36 5.55 -5.13 -11.72
N ALA A 37 6.68 -4.64 -11.22
CA ALA A 37 6.71 -3.57 -10.23
C ALA A 37 6.06 -2.25 -10.71
N PHE A 38 5.98 -1.94 -12.00
CA PHE A 38 5.47 -0.66 -12.51
C PHE A 38 4.30 -0.88 -13.49
N SER A 39 3.17 -0.15 -13.50
CA SER A 39 2.71 1.01 -12.70
C SER A 39 1.31 0.75 -12.10
N CYS A 40 0.77 1.68 -11.30
CA CYS A 40 -0.61 1.59 -10.79
C CYS A 40 -1.63 1.47 -11.95
N ARG A 41 -2.68 0.66 -11.80
CA ARG A 41 -3.76 0.49 -12.80
C ARG A 41 -4.44 1.80 -13.18
N GLY A 42 -4.51 2.78 -12.27
CA GLY A 42 -5.00 4.12 -12.59
C GLY A 42 -4.13 4.90 -13.57
N ILE A 43 -2.83 4.58 -13.64
CA ILE A 43 -1.87 5.14 -14.62
C ILE A 43 -1.85 4.29 -15.89
N GLU A 44 -1.80 2.95 -15.75
CA GLU A 44 -1.66 2.02 -16.87
C GLU A 44 -2.93 1.92 -17.72
N THR A 45 -4.09 1.78 -17.07
CA THR A 45 -5.37 1.46 -17.71
C THR A 45 -6.44 2.53 -17.49
N GLY A 46 -6.22 3.46 -16.56
CA GLY A 46 -7.22 4.44 -16.14
C GLY A 46 -8.20 3.92 -15.08
N ASP A 47 -8.17 2.64 -14.74
CA ASP A 47 -9.06 2.05 -13.72
C ASP A 47 -8.52 2.31 -12.30
N CYS A 48 -8.60 3.57 -11.85
CA CYS A 48 -8.12 3.99 -10.54
C CYS A 48 -9.08 3.52 -9.42
N PRO A 49 -8.62 2.72 -8.44
CA PRO A 49 -9.47 2.26 -7.34
C PRO A 49 -10.07 3.39 -6.48
N LEU A 50 -9.47 4.59 -6.52
CA LEU A 50 -9.93 5.76 -5.77
C LEU A 50 -11.08 6.51 -6.45
N ASP A 51 -11.40 6.21 -7.71
CA ASP A 51 -12.48 6.92 -8.44
C ASP A 51 -13.88 6.54 -7.98
N ALA A 52 -14.03 5.37 -7.36
CA ALA A 52 -15.28 4.98 -6.71
C ALA A 52 -15.56 5.78 -5.43
N GLY A 53 -14.55 6.42 -4.82
CA GLY A 53 -14.70 7.24 -3.62
C GLY A 53 -15.12 6.47 -2.36
N ASP A 54 -14.98 5.14 -2.35
CA ASP A 54 -15.44 4.24 -1.29
C ASP A 54 -14.29 3.55 -0.53
N VAL A 55 -13.05 4.02 -0.72
CA VAL A 55 -11.87 3.55 0.02
C VAL A 55 -11.80 4.31 1.34
N ASP A 56 -11.85 3.57 2.45
CA ASP A 56 -11.84 4.15 3.80
C ASP A 56 -10.42 4.54 4.27
N ALA A 57 -9.41 3.77 3.86
CA ALA A 57 -8.00 4.04 4.15
C ALA A 57 -7.10 3.29 3.17
N ALA A 58 -5.85 3.74 3.05
CA ALA A 58 -4.81 3.05 2.29
C ALA A 58 -3.67 2.60 3.19
N LEU A 59 -3.13 1.41 2.93
CA LEU A 59 -1.96 0.87 3.60
C LEU A 59 -0.79 0.87 2.62
N LEU A 60 0.23 1.66 2.91
CA LEU A 60 1.55 1.53 2.30
C LEU A 60 2.37 0.54 3.13
N VAL A 61 2.57 -0.65 2.58
CA VAL A 61 3.29 -1.71 3.25
C VAL A 61 4.65 -1.91 2.62
N GLY A 62 5.68 -1.76 3.44
CA GLY A 62 7.06 -2.07 3.11
C GLY A 62 7.37 -3.52 3.39
N GLY A 63 8.25 -4.12 2.57
CA GLY A 63 8.80 -5.43 2.87
C GLY A 63 9.35 -6.11 1.64
N GLY A 64 10.68 -6.22 1.60
CA GLY A 64 11.32 -7.39 0.99
C GLY A 64 12.67 -7.17 0.34
N ASP A 65 12.97 -5.98 -0.19
CA ASP A 65 14.23 -5.79 -0.91
C ASP A 65 14.69 -4.32 -0.88
N PRO A 66 15.79 -3.99 -0.19
CA PRO A 66 16.36 -2.65 -0.20
C PRO A 66 16.88 -2.22 -1.58
N GLU A 67 17.09 -3.15 -2.52
CA GLU A 67 17.49 -2.86 -3.90
C GLU A 67 16.31 -2.48 -4.79
N ILE A 68 15.09 -2.95 -4.49
CA ILE A 68 13.86 -2.47 -5.13
C ILE A 68 13.38 -1.26 -4.36
N GLY A 69 14.02 -0.12 -4.64
CA GLY A 69 13.76 1.15 -3.97
C GLY A 69 12.27 1.42 -3.70
N ASN A 70 12.00 2.05 -2.55
CA ASN A 70 10.67 2.35 -2.02
C ASN A 70 9.75 3.12 -3.01
N GLU A 71 10.33 3.71 -4.05
CA GLU A 71 9.72 4.62 -5.02
C GLU A 71 8.49 4.03 -5.75
N VAL A 72 8.45 2.72 -5.96
CA VAL A 72 7.41 2.07 -6.77
C VAL A 72 6.04 2.01 -6.06
N GLY A 73 6.02 2.01 -4.72
CA GLY A 73 4.78 2.11 -3.94
C GLY A 73 4.29 3.55 -3.75
N GLU A 74 5.15 4.55 -3.94
CA GLU A 74 4.89 5.94 -3.57
C GLU A 74 3.90 6.66 -4.50
N ASP A 75 3.84 6.27 -5.79
CA ASP A 75 2.91 6.91 -6.72
C ASP A 75 1.44 6.65 -6.33
N GLY A 76 1.14 5.45 -5.84
CA GLY A 76 -0.16 5.14 -5.24
C GLY A 76 -0.43 5.98 -3.99
N ALA A 77 0.58 6.16 -3.14
CA ALA A 77 0.46 6.93 -1.91
C ALA A 77 0.22 8.42 -2.17
N ARG A 78 0.87 8.99 -3.20
CA ARG A 78 0.62 10.38 -3.64
C ARG A 78 -0.83 10.58 -4.11
N CYS A 79 -1.39 9.62 -4.84
CA CYS A 79 -2.79 9.66 -5.25
C CYS A 79 -3.75 9.58 -4.06
N VAL A 80 -3.47 8.70 -3.09
CA VAL A 80 -4.22 8.59 -1.83
C VAL A 80 -4.25 9.92 -1.09
N LEU A 81 -3.08 10.53 -0.89
CA LEU A 81 -2.95 11.83 -0.20
C LEU A 81 -3.72 12.94 -0.93
N ARG A 82 -3.63 12.99 -2.27
CA ARG A 82 -4.39 13.96 -3.10
C ARG A 82 -5.89 13.78 -3.02
N ARG A 83 -6.38 12.56 -2.78
CA ARG A 83 -7.80 12.26 -2.58
C ARG A 83 -8.24 12.38 -1.12
N HIS A 84 -7.33 12.81 -0.23
CA HIS A 84 -7.55 12.91 1.22
C HIS A 84 -8.01 11.59 1.86
N VAL A 85 -7.60 10.46 1.27
CA VAL A 85 -7.80 9.15 1.89
C VAL A 85 -6.74 8.97 2.98
N PRO A 86 -7.10 8.56 4.21
CA PRO A 86 -6.13 8.31 5.28
C PRO A 86 -5.06 7.31 4.84
N LEU A 87 -3.79 7.67 5.05
CA LEU A 87 -2.64 6.82 4.73
C LEU A 87 -2.07 6.19 6.00
N VAL A 88 -1.96 4.87 6.04
CA VAL A 88 -1.24 4.13 7.06
C VAL A 88 0.05 3.62 6.44
N VAL A 89 1.18 3.91 7.08
CA VAL A 89 2.49 3.37 6.69
C VAL A 89 2.83 2.21 7.62
N ALA A 90 3.18 1.04 7.07
CA ALA A 90 3.49 -0.15 7.86
C ALA A 90 4.73 -0.87 7.32
N GLY A 91 5.65 -1.28 8.19
CA GLY A 91 6.77 -2.15 7.82
C GLY A 91 7.81 -1.55 6.85
N LEU A 92 7.72 -0.26 6.56
CA LEU A 92 8.84 0.52 6.03
C LEU A 92 9.70 0.90 7.24
N GLU A 93 11.01 0.64 7.20
CA GLU A 93 11.95 1.17 8.20
C GLU A 93 11.71 2.68 8.34
N ASP A 94 11.96 3.25 9.53
CA ASP A 94 11.49 4.56 10.03
C ASP A 94 11.74 5.80 9.12
N ASP A 95 12.36 5.64 7.96
CA ASP A 95 12.78 6.67 7.01
C ASP A 95 11.86 6.87 5.79
N SER A 96 10.64 6.32 5.76
CA SER A 96 9.70 6.70 4.70
C SER A 96 9.44 8.20 4.76
N LEU A 97 9.72 8.91 3.66
CA LEU A 97 9.38 10.33 3.52
C LEU A 97 7.89 10.58 3.76
N LEU A 98 7.05 9.56 3.52
CA LEU A 98 5.61 9.61 3.68
C LEU A 98 5.13 9.64 5.15
N ASN A 99 5.99 9.33 6.12
CA ASN A 99 5.64 9.28 7.55
C ASN A 99 5.05 10.61 8.04
N SER A 100 5.55 11.75 7.56
CA SER A 100 5.05 13.08 7.97
C SER A 100 3.63 13.39 7.49
N TRP A 101 3.13 12.66 6.48
CA TRP A 101 1.77 12.78 5.94
C TRP A 101 0.87 11.59 6.31
N ALA A 102 1.42 10.59 7.02
CA ALA A 102 0.66 9.41 7.43
C ALA A 102 -0.32 9.76 8.56
N SER A 103 -1.52 9.16 8.49
CA SER A 103 -2.48 9.16 9.59
C SER A 103 -2.05 8.22 10.72
N ALA A 104 -1.28 7.19 10.40
CA ALA A 104 -0.62 6.32 11.37
C ALA A 104 0.64 5.68 10.77
N VAL A 105 1.66 5.45 11.60
CA VAL A 105 2.84 4.68 11.26
C VAL A 105 2.89 3.46 12.18
N LEU A 106 3.01 2.27 11.59
CA LEU A 106 3.06 1.00 12.28
C LEU A 106 4.44 0.38 12.08
N ALA A 107 5.17 0.18 13.18
CA ALA A 107 6.43 -0.54 13.13
C ALA A 107 6.20 -1.96 12.58
N GLY A 108 7.07 -2.40 11.68
CA GLY A 108 7.11 -3.82 11.32
C GLY A 108 7.51 -4.63 12.54
N VAL A 109 6.86 -5.75 12.79
CA VAL A 109 7.43 -6.78 13.66
C VAL A 109 8.64 -7.33 12.92
N GLY A 110 9.84 -6.98 13.36
CA GLY A 110 11.06 -7.62 12.88
C GLY A 110 10.88 -9.12 13.01
N ALA A 111 11.19 -9.87 11.94
CA ALA A 111 11.40 -11.30 12.08
C ALA A 111 12.65 -11.47 12.95
N GLU A 112 12.46 -11.61 14.26
CA GLU A 112 13.48 -12.13 15.15
C GLU A 112 13.64 -13.63 14.83
N ASP A 113 14.69 -13.98 14.09
CA ASP A 113 15.40 -15.27 14.18
C ASP A 113 16.85 -15.11 13.69
#